data_AF-A0A4R5BZ91-F1
#
_entry.id   AF-A0A4R5BZ91-F1
#
_cell.length_a   1.000
_cell.length_b   1.000
_cell.length_c   1.000
_cell.angle_alpha   90.00
_cell.angle_beta   90.00
_cell.angle_gamma   90.00
#
_symmetry.space_group_name_H-M   'P 1'
#
loop_
_entity.id
_entity.type
_entity.pdbx_description
1 polymer ?
#
loop_
_entity_poly.entity_id
_entity_poly.type
_entity_poly.pdbx_seq_one_letter_code
_entity_poly.pdbx_strand_id
1 'polypeptide(L)'
;MYENPSTTPGAIIGYRKNGLPIRLIAGGNGEGGDGGNGDQGGTGTEGDQDDDQRGQDDGQASSGGGTGQDAGTAQQGDKDGSLGGDVASLPAWAQKLIRDTRGEAAGHRTKAKDFETKHQGTLDAIAKALGLKTDDAPPNPAKLAEELTKERSSTRAALVELAVYKNAGKHGADPGALGDSRSFLSAVDKLDPAAEDFATKLAAEIKKAVEANPKLKASNGEQSPPSRSGGDFAGGTGGKNDASSMSVDDFRKARQQRRS
;
A
#
# COMPACT_ATOMS: atom_id res chain seq x y z
N MET A 1 0.71 34.46 8.92
CA MET A 1 0.22 33.51 7.90
C MET A 1 -0.83 32.65 8.57
N TYR A 2 -2.11 32.86 8.26
CA TYR A 2 -3.18 31.99 8.76
C TYR A 2 -3.27 30.81 7.80
N GLU A 3 -2.89 29.63 8.27
CA GLU A 3 -3.15 28.38 7.56
C GLU A 3 -4.65 28.10 7.61
N ASN A 4 -5.28 28.00 6.44
CA ASN A 4 -6.67 27.58 6.34
C ASN A 4 -6.79 26.14 6.84
N PRO A 5 -7.61 25.83 7.87
CA PRO A 5 -7.80 24.46 8.31
C PRO A 5 -8.46 23.66 7.18
N SER A 6 -7.86 22.53 6.82
CA SER A 6 -8.41 21.58 5.84
C SER A 6 -9.84 21.20 6.23
N THR A 7 -10.80 21.57 5.39
CA THR A 7 -12.24 21.27 5.54
C THR A 7 -12.60 19.85 5.11
N THR A 8 -11.60 18.96 5.01
CA THR A 8 -11.81 17.58 4.58
C THR A 8 -12.41 16.77 5.73
N PRO A 9 -13.49 16.01 5.53
CA PRO A 9 -14.04 15.12 6.56
C PRO A 9 -12.95 14.19 7.12
N GLY A 10 -12.84 14.11 8.45
CA GLY A 10 -11.79 13.33 9.11
C GLY A 10 -10.47 14.07 9.37
N ALA A 11 -10.33 15.32 8.91
CA ALA A 11 -9.20 16.19 9.24
C ALA A 11 -9.09 16.42 10.76
N ILE A 12 -7.87 16.34 11.28
CA ILE A 12 -7.56 16.58 12.70
C ILE A 12 -7.44 18.09 12.89
N ILE A 13 -8.30 18.64 13.75
CA ILE A 13 -8.32 20.07 14.10
C ILE A 13 -7.68 20.37 15.46
N GLY A 14 -7.30 19.33 16.21
CA GLY A 14 -6.61 19.49 17.48
C GLY A 14 -6.58 18.20 18.27
N TYR A 15 -6.12 18.29 19.51
CA TYR A 15 -6.05 17.18 20.46
C TYR A 15 -6.75 17.57 21.76
N ARG A 16 -7.45 16.61 22.38
CA ARG A 16 -8.02 16.75 23.71
C ARG A 16 -6.94 16.65 24.78
N LYS A 17 -7.24 17.08 26.00
CA LYS A 17 -6.32 16.97 27.17
C LYS A 17 -5.91 15.54 27.51
N ASN A 18 -6.66 14.55 27.02
CA ASN A 18 -6.35 13.11 27.14
C ASN A 18 -5.58 12.54 25.93
N GLY A 19 -5.07 13.40 25.02
CA GLY A 19 -4.25 12.98 23.88
C GLY A 19 -5.03 12.47 22.65
N LEU A 20 -6.36 12.40 22.70
CA LEU A 20 -7.16 11.93 21.58
C LEU A 20 -7.36 13.03 20.52
N PRO A 21 -7.24 12.73 19.21
CA PRO A 21 -7.45 13.71 18.15
C PRO A 21 -8.92 14.14 18.04
N ILE A 22 -9.15 15.43 17.84
CA ILE A 22 -10.44 16.03 17.53
C ILE A 22 -10.56 16.07 16.01
N ARG A 23 -11.57 15.39 15.46
CA ARG A 23 -11.81 15.31 14.02
C ARG A 23 -12.99 16.19 13.62
N LEU A 24 -12.94 16.79 12.43
CA LEU A 24 -14.13 17.41 11.83
C LEU A 24 -15.16 16.33 11.52
N ILE A 25 -16.31 16.40 12.19
CA ILE A 25 -17.50 15.64 11.81
C ILE A 25 -18.32 16.57 10.92
N ALA A 26 -18.47 16.21 9.65
CA ALA A 26 -19.39 16.90 8.76
C ALA A 26 -20.81 16.63 9.28
N GLY A 27 -21.43 17.64 9.88
CA GLY A 27 -22.79 17.56 10.41
C GLY A 27 -23.81 17.45 9.28
N GLY A 28 -24.51 16.31 9.22
CA GLY A 28 -25.73 16.11 8.47
C GLY A 28 -26.89 15.86 9.45
N ASN A 29 -27.69 16.90 9.63
CA ASN A 29 -29.15 16.95 9.87
C ASN A 29 -29.74 15.88 10.80
N GLY A 30 -30.17 16.31 11.98
CA GLY A 30 -30.79 15.45 12.99
C GLY A 30 -32.12 14.86 12.56
N GLU A 31 -32.26 13.56 12.79
CA GLU A 31 -33.49 12.90 13.22
C GLU A 31 -33.06 11.66 14.03
N GLY A 32 -33.81 11.38 15.09
CA GLY A 32 -33.38 10.61 16.26
C GLY A 32 -33.07 9.13 16.03
N GLY A 33 -32.39 8.52 17.00
CA GLY A 33 -32.15 7.08 17.00
C GLY A 33 -31.22 6.65 18.13
N ASP A 34 -31.83 6.23 19.24
CA ASP A 34 -31.26 5.69 20.45
C ASP A 34 -30.49 4.36 20.23
N GLY A 35 -29.47 4.12 21.05
CA GLY A 35 -29.01 2.78 21.49
C GLY A 35 -28.30 1.84 20.51
N GLY A 36 -27.15 1.29 20.92
CA GLY A 36 -26.64 0.06 20.31
C GLY A 36 -25.20 -0.30 20.65
N ASN A 37 -25.00 -0.91 21.82
CA ASN A 37 -23.79 -1.66 22.20
C ASN A 37 -23.88 -3.09 21.64
N GLY A 38 -22.75 -3.68 21.22
CA GLY A 38 -22.60 -5.10 20.83
C GLY A 38 -21.46 -5.23 19.81
N ASP A 39 -20.25 -5.66 20.15
CA ASP A 39 -19.82 -7.00 20.60
C ASP A 39 -20.49 -8.15 19.84
N GLN A 40 -19.75 -8.72 18.87
CA GLN A 40 -19.70 -10.16 18.63
C GLN A 40 -18.60 -10.50 17.61
N GLY A 41 -17.71 -11.40 18.02
CA GLY A 41 -16.65 -11.97 17.21
C GLY A 41 -17.17 -12.94 16.15
N GLY A 42 -16.48 -12.97 15.01
CA GLY A 42 -16.68 -13.94 13.94
C GLY A 42 -15.40 -14.74 13.72
N THR A 43 -15.48 -16.03 14.01
CA THR A 43 -14.46 -17.07 13.84
C THR A 43 -14.13 -17.32 12.36
N GLY A 44 -12.84 -17.48 12.06
CA GLY A 44 -12.32 -17.81 10.74
C GLY A 44 -12.63 -19.24 10.28
N THR A 45 -12.84 -19.40 8.98
CA THR A 45 -12.98 -20.67 8.27
C THR A 45 -11.77 -20.83 7.36
N GLU A 46 -10.93 -21.82 7.68
CA GLU A 46 -9.84 -22.33 6.84
C GLU A 46 -10.41 -23.30 5.79
N GLY A 47 -9.87 -23.26 4.57
CA GLY A 47 -10.24 -24.14 3.47
C GLY A 47 -9.16 -24.11 2.40
N ASP A 48 -8.05 -24.80 2.65
CA ASP A 48 -7.05 -25.22 1.65
C ASP A 48 -7.59 -26.43 0.87
N GLN A 49 -7.51 -26.37 -0.47
CA GLN A 49 -7.69 -27.50 -1.38
C GLN A 49 -6.41 -27.63 -2.19
N ASP A 50 -5.61 -28.64 -1.86
CA ASP A 50 -4.48 -29.08 -2.65
C ASP A 50 -4.91 -30.07 -3.75
N ASP A 51 -4.39 -29.79 -4.94
CA ASP A 51 -4.28 -30.64 -6.13
C ASP A 51 -3.52 -31.94 -5.83
N ASP A 52 -3.93 -33.05 -6.44
CA ASP A 52 -2.96 -34.03 -6.92
C ASP A 52 -3.51 -34.86 -8.11
N GLN A 53 -2.93 -34.60 -9.27
CA GLN A 53 -3.12 -35.32 -10.53
C GLN A 53 -2.08 -36.44 -10.67
N ARG A 54 -2.54 -37.67 -10.91
CA ARG A 54 -1.84 -38.75 -11.65
C ARG A 54 -2.94 -39.58 -12.33
N GLY A 55 -3.00 -39.87 -13.62
CA GLY A 55 -1.95 -40.05 -14.64
C GLY A 55 -1.96 -41.53 -15.06
N GLN A 56 -2.61 -41.85 -16.19
CA GLN A 56 -2.52 -43.08 -17.04
C GLN A 56 -3.62 -42.96 -18.10
N ASP A 57 -3.35 -42.57 -19.35
CA ASP A 57 -2.65 -43.29 -20.43
C ASP A 57 -3.27 -44.65 -20.76
N ASP A 58 -3.98 -44.70 -21.90
CA ASP A 58 -3.89 -45.78 -22.88
C ASP A 58 -4.65 -45.34 -24.15
N GLY A 59 -3.90 -45.07 -25.20
CA GLY A 59 -4.42 -44.74 -26.52
C GLY A 59 -4.76 -45.98 -27.35
N GLN A 60 -5.68 -45.83 -28.30
CA GLN A 60 -5.60 -46.56 -29.57
C GLN A 60 -6.29 -45.77 -30.69
N ALA A 61 -5.51 -45.52 -31.74
CA ALA A 61 -5.88 -44.81 -32.96
C ALA A 61 -6.72 -45.67 -33.92
N SER A 62 -7.50 -45.03 -34.80
CA SER A 62 -7.35 -45.15 -36.26
C SER A 62 -8.43 -44.39 -37.05
N SER A 63 -7.98 -43.66 -38.08
CA SER A 63 -8.61 -43.36 -39.41
C SER A 63 -10.09 -42.96 -39.45
N GLY A 64 -10.49 -41.85 -40.07
CA GLY A 64 -10.23 -41.49 -41.47
C GLY A 64 -11.40 -40.64 -41.96
N GLY A 65 -11.13 -39.65 -42.81
CA GLY A 65 -12.13 -38.69 -43.28
C GLY A 65 -13.15 -39.27 -44.26
N GLY A 66 -14.28 -38.57 -44.43
CA GLY A 66 -15.28 -38.88 -45.44
C GLY A 66 -16.52 -38.00 -45.35
N THR A 67 -16.61 -37.03 -46.25
CA THR A 67 -17.81 -36.27 -46.61
C THR A 67 -18.90 -37.15 -47.23
N GLY A 68 -20.17 -36.87 -46.91
CA GLY A 68 -21.28 -36.98 -47.86
C GLY A 68 -22.38 -38.02 -47.56
N GLN A 69 -23.61 -37.55 -47.79
CA GLN A 69 -24.83 -38.30 -48.17
C GLN A 69 -25.78 -38.78 -47.06
N ASP A 70 -26.76 -37.91 -46.81
CA ASP A 70 -28.20 -38.19 -46.92
C ASP A 70 -28.56 -39.55 -47.56
N ALA A 71 -29.14 -40.43 -46.76
CA ALA A 71 -30.18 -41.38 -47.16
C ALA A 71 -30.87 -41.89 -45.89
N GLY A 72 -32.19 -41.67 -45.82
CA GLY A 72 -33.00 -42.00 -44.67
C GLY A 72 -33.17 -43.50 -44.41
N THR A 73 -33.43 -43.81 -43.15
CA THR A 73 -34.20 -44.98 -42.74
C THR A 73 -35.18 -44.52 -41.67
N ALA A 74 -36.45 -44.49 -42.06
CA ALA A 74 -37.56 -44.45 -41.14
C ALA A 74 -37.50 -45.70 -40.26
N GLN A 75 -37.26 -45.52 -38.96
CA GLN A 75 -37.58 -46.55 -37.97
C GLN A 75 -38.76 -46.06 -37.15
N GLN A 76 -39.91 -46.61 -37.54
CA GLN A 76 -41.16 -46.59 -36.81
C GLN A 76 -40.93 -47.34 -35.49
N GLY A 77 -40.81 -46.59 -34.40
CA GLY A 77 -40.85 -47.09 -33.02
C GLY A 77 -42.18 -46.72 -32.40
N ASP A 78 -42.86 -47.74 -31.88
CA ASP A 78 -44.17 -47.68 -31.27
C ASP A 78 -44.32 -46.65 -30.14
N LYS A 79 -45.57 -46.20 -30.02
CA LYS A 79 -46.12 -45.33 -28.98
C LYS A 79 -45.84 -45.89 -27.58
N ASP A 80 -44.99 -45.21 -26.83
CA ASP A 80 -45.31 -44.72 -25.48
C ASP A 80 -44.29 -43.65 -25.08
N GLY A 81 -44.76 -42.50 -24.61
CA GLY A 81 -43.91 -41.33 -24.34
C GLY A 81 -44.05 -40.19 -25.34
N SER A 82 -45.27 -39.89 -25.81
CA SER A 82 -45.56 -38.56 -26.35
C SER A 82 -45.48 -37.52 -25.24
N LEU A 83 -44.27 -37.11 -24.88
CA LEU A 83 -44.00 -35.78 -24.33
C LEU A 83 -43.64 -34.79 -25.46
N GLY A 84 -44.09 -35.08 -26.68
CA GLY A 84 -44.17 -34.15 -27.81
C GLY A 84 -45.55 -33.50 -27.92
N GLY A 85 -46.24 -33.28 -26.80
CA GLY A 85 -47.47 -32.51 -26.77
C GLY A 85 -47.15 -31.02 -26.64
N ASP A 86 -47.77 -30.20 -27.49
CA ASP A 86 -47.72 -28.74 -27.34
C ASP A 86 -48.01 -28.35 -25.88
N VAL A 87 -47.40 -27.28 -25.38
CA VAL A 87 -47.66 -26.79 -24.00
C VAL A 87 -49.17 -26.64 -23.75
N ALA A 88 -49.96 -26.37 -24.81
CA ALA A 88 -51.41 -26.29 -24.79
C ALA A 88 -52.15 -27.61 -24.47
N SER A 89 -51.53 -28.78 -24.65
CA SER A 89 -52.13 -30.10 -24.37
C SER A 89 -51.88 -30.58 -22.93
N LEU A 90 -51.10 -29.84 -22.13
CA LEU A 90 -50.82 -30.18 -20.73
C LEU A 90 -51.96 -29.72 -19.80
N PRO A 91 -52.13 -30.34 -18.61
CA PRO A 91 -53.04 -29.85 -17.59
C PRO A 91 -52.77 -28.38 -17.21
N ALA A 92 -53.82 -27.62 -16.85
CA ALA A 92 -53.71 -26.18 -16.56
C ALA A 92 -52.65 -25.84 -15.49
N TRP A 93 -52.47 -26.70 -14.47
CA TRP A 93 -51.44 -26.51 -13.44
C TRP A 93 -50.02 -26.64 -14.01
N ALA A 94 -49.79 -27.56 -14.95
CA ALA A 94 -48.49 -27.77 -15.59
C ALA A 94 -48.17 -26.63 -16.56
N GLN A 95 -49.16 -26.15 -17.31
CA GLN A 95 -49.02 -24.96 -18.14
C GLN A 95 -48.68 -23.70 -17.33
N LYS A 96 -49.28 -23.56 -16.14
CA LYS A 96 -48.97 -22.46 -15.21
C LYS A 96 -47.53 -22.59 -14.70
N LEU A 97 -47.13 -23.76 -14.22
CA LEU A 97 -45.76 -24.01 -13.74
C LEU A 97 -44.71 -23.73 -14.82
N ILE A 98 -44.94 -24.14 -16.06
CA ILE A 98 -44.03 -23.86 -17.19
C ILE A 98 -43.96 -22.35 -17.49
N ARG A 99 -45.08 -21.62 -17.43
CA ARG A 99 -45.07 -20.16 -17.62
C ARG A 99 -44.34 -19.45 -16.49
N ASP A 100 -44.60 -19.84 -15.25
CA ASP A 100 -43.98 -19.24 -14.06
C ASP A 100 -42.47 -19.48 -14.08
N THR A 101 -42.02 -20.73 -14.29
CA THR A 101 -40.59 -21.09 -14.40
C THR A 101 -39.89 -20.40 -15.57
N ARG A 102 -40.56 -20.24 -16.72
CA ARG A 102 -40.02 -19.45 -17.85
C ARG A 102 -39.91 -17.97 -17.50
N GLY A 103 -40.88 -17.42 -16.78
CA GLY A 103 -40.87 -16.04 -16.28
C GLY A 103 -39.74 -15.80 -15.29
N GLU A 104 -39.54 -16.71 -14.34
CA GLU A 104 -38.43 -16.69 -13.39
C GLU A 104 -37.09 -16.80 -14.11
N ALA A 105 -36.92 -17.77 -15.01
CA ALA A 105 -35.69 -17.93 -15.80
C ALA A 105 -35.39 -16.71 -16.69
N ALA A 106 -36.42 -16.03 -17.21
CA ALA A 106 -36.26 -14.76 -17.91
C ALA A 106 -35.78 -13.66 -16.95
N GLY A 107 -36.41 -13.53 -15.78
CA GLY A 107 -36.02 -12.59 -14.74
C GLY A 107 -34.59 -12.80 -14.24
N HIS A 108 -34.18 -14.06 -14.04
CA HIS A 108 -32.80 -14.40 -13.65
C HIS A 108 -31.79 -14.03 -14.73
N ARG A 109 -32.09 -14.28 -16.00
CA ARG A 109 -31.21 -13.87 -17.11
C ARG A 109 -31.07 -12.35 -17.20
N THR A 110 -32.16 -11.61 -17.04
CA THR A 110 -32.10 -10.13 -17.06
C THR A 110 -31.32 -9.61 -15.85
N LYS A 111 -31.61 -10.09 -14.64
CA LYS A 111 -30.88 -9.69 -13.43
C LYS A 111 -29.40 -10.01 -13.52
N ALA A 112 -29.03 -11.18 -14.06
CA ALA A 112 -27.63 -11.54 -14.27
C ALA A 112 -26.93 -10.58 -15.24
N LYS A 113 -27.57 -10.24 -16.37
CA LYS A 113 -27.04 -9.26 -17.33
C LYS A 113 -26.93 -7.86 -16.76
N ASP A 114 -27.93 -7.41 -16.00
CA ASP A 114 -27.94 -6.10 -15.35
C ASP A 114 -26.84 -6.01 -14.30
N PHE A 115 -26.65 -7.08 -13.52
CA PHE A 115 -25.57 -7.21 -12.56
C PHE A 115 -24.22 -7.17 -13.27
N GLU A 116 -23.99 -8.03 -14.26
CA GLU A 116 -22.75 -8.06 -15.05
C GLU A 116 -22.42 -6.68 -15.65
N THR A 117 -23.40 -5.99 -16.22
CA THR A 117 -23.22 -4.64 -16.78
C THR A 117 -22.83 -3.62 -15.71
N LYS A 118 -23.48 -3.65 -14.53
CA LYS A 118 -23.13 -2.76 -13.41
C LYS A 118 -21.76 -3.07 -12.84
N HIS A 119 -21.39 -4.35 -12.75
CA HIS A 119 -20.07 -4.77 -12.30
C HIS A 119 -18.98 -4.32 -13.26
N GLN A 120 -19.16 -4.53 -14.56
CA GLN A 120 -18.24 -4.04 -15.59
C GLN A 120 -18.13 -2.51 -15.57
N GLY A 121 -19.24 -1.79 -15.46
CA GLY A 121 -19.24 -0.33 -15.34
C GLY A 121 -18.51 0.18 -14.09
N THR A 122 -18.63 -0.53 -12.97
CA THR A 122 -17.90 -0.20 -11.72
C THR A 122 -16.40 -0.43 -11.87
N LEU A 123 -16.00 -1.57 -12.46
CA LEU A 123 -14.59 -1.86 -12.73
C LEU A 123 -13.98 -0.85 -13.71
N ASP A 124 -14.73 -0.45 -14.73
CA ASP A 124 -14.30 0.58 -15.68
C ASP A 124 -14.16 1.96 -15.02
N ALA A 125 -15.06 2.33 -14.12
CA ALA A 125 -14.96 3.57 -13.36
C ALA A 125 -13.73 3.57 -12.45
N ILE A 126 -13.45 2.44 -11.78
CA ILE A 126 -12.24 2.27 -10.96
C ILE A 126 -10.99 2.32 -11.84
N ALA A 127 -10.97 1.62 -12.98
CA ALA A 127 -9.84 1.64 -13.91
C ALA A 127 -9.59 3.05 -14.47
N LYS A 128 -10.63 3.82 -14.80
CA LYS A 128 -10.50 5.24 -15.20
C LYS A 128 -9.97 6.11 -14.06
N ALA A 129 -10.49 5.95 -12.84
CA ALA A 129 -10.06 6.74 -11.68
C ALA A 129 -8.59 6.47 -11.30
N LEU A 130 -8.12 5.23 -11.49
CA LEU A 130 -6.73 4.84 -11.29
C LEU A 130 -5.83 5.18 -12.51
N GLY A 131 -6.37 5.81 -13.56
CA GLY A 131 -5.62 6.15 -14.77
C GLY A 131 -5.23 4.96 -15.65
N LEU A 132 -5.75 3.76 -15.36
CA LEU A 132 -5.47 2.51 -16.08
C LEU A 132 -6.24 2.39 -17.41
N LYS A 133 -7.26 3.22 -17.60
CA LYS A 133 -8.06 3.31 -18.82
C LYS A 133 -8.06 4.74 -19.33
N THR A 134 -7.30 4.99 -20.40
CA THR A 134 -7.42 6.17 -21.27
C THR A 134 -8.09 5.70 -22.56
N ASP A 135 -9.22 6.31 -22.91
CA ASP A 135 -9.95 6.14 -24.18
C ASP A 135 -10.09 4.70 -24.70
N ASP A 136 -11.05 3.96 -24.13
CA ASP A 136 -11.54 2.64 -24.59
C ASP A 136 -10.50 1.51 -24.74
N ALA A 137 -9.26 1.70 -24.29
CA ALA A 137 -8.31 0.61 -24.15
C ALA A 137 -8.72 -0.35 -22.99
N PRO A 138 -8.55 -1.68 -23.14
CA PRO A 138 -8.76 -2.60 -22.03
C PRO A 138 -7.87 -2.21 -20.84
N PRO A 139 -8.37 -2.29 -19.59
CA PRO A 139 -7.57 -2.05 -18.40
C PRO A 139 -6.29 -2.89 -18.48
N ASN A 140 -5.13 -2.30 -18.21
CA ASN A 140 -3.87 -3.00 -18.24
C ASN A 140 -3.43 -3.38 -16.80
N PRO A 141 -3.86 -4.52 -16.26
CA PRO A 141 -3.50 -4.95 -14.91
C PRO A 141 -1.99 -5.21 -14.77
N ALA A 142 -1.30 -5.56 -15.87
CA ALA A 142 0.15 -5.74 -15.87
C ALA A 142 0.87 -4.42 -15.59
N LYS A 143 0.43 -3.31 -16.20
CA LYS A 143 0.98 -1.97 -15.88
C LYS A 143 0.78 -1.58 -14.42
N LEU A 144 -0.37 -1.88 -13.83
CA LEU A 144 -0.60 -1.63 -12.40
C LEU A 144 0.35 -2.46 -11.53
N ALA A 145 0.53 -3.74 -11.86
CA ALA A 145 1.44 -4.61 -11.12
C ALA A 145 2.90 -4.13 -11.23
N GLU A 146 3.31 -3.65 -12.42
CA GLU A 146 4.62 -3.04 -12.65
C GLU A 146 4.80 -1.75 -11.83
N GLU A 147 3.83 -0.83 -11.87
CA GLU A 147 3.87 0.42 -11.10
C GLU A 147 3.87 0.16 -9.60
N LEU A 148 3.04 -0.76 -9.11
CA LEU A 148 3.01 -1.14 -7.70
C LEU A 148 4.32 -1.79 -7.26
N THR A 149 4.91 -2.63 -8.10
CA THR A 149 6.22 -3.23 -7.83
C THR A 149 7.29 -2.16 -7.75
N LYS A 150 7.32 -1.23 -8.72
CA LYS A 150 8.25 -0.10 -8.75
C LYS A 150 8.11 0.80 -7.52
N GLU A 151 6.89 1.12 -7.12
CA GLU A 151 6.62 1.98 -5.95
C GLU A 151 6.95 1.28 -4.62
N ARG A 152 6.72 -0.03 -4.53
CA ARG A 152 7.17 -0.82 -3.39
C ARG A 152 8.68 -0.88 -3.32
N SER A 153 9.36 -1.05 -4.45
CA SER A 153 10.83 -1.04 -4.53
C SER A 153 11.40 0.32 -4.14
N SER A 154 10.82 1.43 -4.62
CA SER A 154 11.26 2.80 -4.28
C SER A 154 11.05 3.10 -2.79
N THR A 155 9.88 2.75 -2.25
CA THR A 155 9.57 2.90 -0.82
C THR A 155 10.53 2.10 0.03
N ARG A 156 10.79 0.84 -0.34
CA ARG A 156 11.74 -0.02 0.38
C ARG A 156 13.15 0.58 0.38
N ALA A 157 13.63 1.05 -0.77
CA ALA A 157 14.94 1.68 -0.88
C ALA A 157 15.04 2.92 0.03
N ALA A 158 14.02 3.78 0.02
CA ALA A 158 13.99 4.98 0.86
C ALA A 158 13.96 4.65 2.36
N LEU A 159 13.19 3.64 2.78
CA LEU A 159 13.13 3.19 4.17
C LEU A 159 14.46 2.61 4.65
N VAL A 160 15.11 1.80 3.80
CA VAL A 160 16.45 1.26 4.07
C VAL A 160 17.46 2.38 4.21
N GLU A 161 17.51 3.30 3.25
CA GLU A 161 18.43 4.44 3.26
C GLU A 161 18.24 5.27 4.54
N LEU A 162 17.00 5.63 4.87
CA LEU A 162 16.68 6.35 6.11
C LEU A 162 17.15 5.61 7.37
N ALA A 163 16.96 4.28 7.40
CA ALA A 163 17.40 3.47 8.53
C ALA A 163 18.92 3.38 8.64
N VAL A 164 19.63 3.32 7.51
CA VAL A 164 21.10 3.38 7.45
C VAL A 164 21.58 4.72 8.00
N TYR A 165 21.04 5.84 7.50
CA TYR A 165 21.41 7.17 8.00
C TYR A 165 21.17 7.34 9.52
N LYS A 166 20.06 6.80 10.04
CA LYS A 166 19.74 6.87 11.47
C LYS A 166 20.62 6.01 12.38
N ASN A 167 21.20 4.92 11.86
CA ASN A 167 21.91 3.93 12.68
C ASN A 167 23.42 3.86 12.41
N ALA A 168 23.90 4.26 11.23
CA ALA A 168 25.32 4.22 10.86
C ALA A 168 26.21 4.92 11.89
N GLY A 169 25.84 6.14 12.30
CA GLY A 169 26.59 6.91 13.29
C GLY A 169 26.71 6.21 14.66
N LYS A 170 25.69 5.47 15.09
CA LYS A 170 25.70 4.71 16.36
C LYS A 170 26.70 3.55 16.34
N HIS A 171 27.12 3.13 15.15
CA HIS A 171 28.07 2.05 14.93
C HIS A 171 29.40 2.53 14.34
N GLY A 172 29.65 3.85 14.36
CA GLY A 172 30.89 4.43 13.86
C GLY A 172 31.08 4.27 12.35
N ALA A 173 29.99 4.11 11.60
CA ALA A 173 30.00 3.94 10.15
C ALA A 173 29.60 5.25 9.45
N ASP A 174 30.15 5.48 8.26
CA ASP A 174 29.75 6.57 7.37
C ASP A 174 28.52 6.14 6.55
N PRO A 175 27.34 6.78 6.70
CA PRO A 175 26.16 6.43 5.94
C PRO A 175 26.33 6.61 4.42
N GLY A 176 27.12 7.59 3.97
CA GLY A 176 27.38 7.81 2.53
C GLY A 176 28.21 6.67 1.96
N ALA A 177 29.33 6.31 2.63
CA ALA A 177 30.17 5.20 2.21
C ALA A 177 29.44 3.85 2.27
N LEU A 178 28.54 3.66 3.24
CA LEU A 178 27.67 2.47 3.30
C LEU A 178 26.69 2.42 2.11
N GLY A 179 26.08 3.55 1.75
CA GLY A 179 25.19 3.67 0.60
C GLY A 179 25.87 3.31 -0.73
N ASP A 180 27.15 3.62 -0.87
CA ASP A 180 27.94 3.31 -2.07
C ASP A 180 28.49 1.86 -2.11
N SER A 181 28.38 1.13 -1.00
CA SER A 181 28.97 -0.20 -0.87
C SER A 181 28.05 -1.30 -1.41
N ARG A 182 28.41 -1.86 -2.58
CA ARG A 182 27.66 -2.98 -3.20
C ARG A 182 27.51 -4.20 -2.30
N SER A 183 28.54 -4.55 -1.52
CA SER A 183 28.49 -5.71 -0.63
C SER A 183 27.52 -5.50 0.54
N PHE A 184 27.50 -4.29 1.10
CA PHE A 184 26.54 -3.92 2.14
C PHE A 184 25.11 -3.88 1.60
N LEU A 185 24.88 -3.22 0.46
CA LEU A 185 23.57 -3.18 -0.19
C LEU A 185 23.04 -4.59 -0.48
N SER A 186 23.90 -5.51 -0.95
CA SER A 186 23.51 -6.91 -1.22
C SER A 186 23.12 -7.69 0.04
N ALA A 187 23.65 -7.31 1.20
CA ALA A 187 23.30 -7.92 2.46
C ALA A 187 22.00 -7.34 3.04
N VAL A 188 21.82 -6.02 2.94
CA VAL A 188 20.61 -5.32 3.38
C VAL A 188 19.40 -5.62 2.47
N ASP A 189 19.63 -5.94 1.20
CA ASP A 189 18.56 -6.33 0.27
C ASP A 189 17.82 -7.61 0.70
N LYS A 190 18.43 -8.42 1.59
CA LYS A 190 17.79 -9.61 2.18
C LYS A 190 16.97 -9.30 3.44
N LEU A 191 17.02 -8.07 3.94
CA LEU A 191 16.34 -7.63 5.15
C LEU A 191 15.00 -6.98 4.81
N ASP A 192 13.95 -7.33 5.54
CA ASP A 192 12.65 -6.66 5.39
C ASP A 192 12.58 -5.40 6.28
N PRO A 193 12.43 -4.19 5.72
CA PRO A 193 12.31 -2.96 6.51
C PRO A 193 11.04 -2.88 7.37
N ALA A 194 10.02 -3.70 7.09
CA ALA A 194 8.79 -3.76 7.87
C ALA A 194 8.88 -4.74 9.07
N ALA A 195 9.92 -5.59 9.12
CA ALA A 195 10.09 -6.54 10.21
C ALA A 195 10.50 -5.85 11.52
N GLU A 196 9.98 -6.34 12.65
CA GLU A 196 10.30 -5.78 13.98
C GLU A 196 11.79 -5.90 14.34
N ASP A 197 12.45 -6.93 13.83
CA ASP A 197 13.88 -7.19 14.07
C ASP A 197 14.82 -6.53 13.06
N PHE A 198 14.27 -5.74 12.12
CA PHE A 198 15.03 -5.07 11.07
C PHE A 198 16.16 -4.21 11.62
N ALA A 199 15.89 -3.40 12.63
CA ALA A 199 16.88 -2.50 13.22
C ALA A 199 18.08 -3.27 13.81
N THR A 200 17.82 -4.40 14.46
CA THR A 200 18.85 -5.27 15.05
C THR A 200 19.68 -5.96 13.98
N LYS A 201 19.02 -6.48 12.93
CA LYS A 201 19.71 -7.10 11.78
C LYS A 201 20.55 -6.10 11.00
N LEU A 202 20.01 -4.90 10.77
CA LEU A 202 20.72 -3.79 10.11
C LEU A 202 21.96 -3.38 10.93
N ALA A 203 21.83 -3.24 12.25
CA ALA A 203 22.96 -2.93 13.13
C ALA A 203 24.06 -3.99 13.06
N ALA A 204 23.70 -5.27 13.02
CA ALA A 204 24.66 -6.36 12.86
C ALA A 204 25.37 -6.29 11.50
N GLU A 205 24.64 -5.98 10.43
CA GLU A 205 25.22 -5.90 9.09
C GLU A 205 26.13 -4.67 8.91
N ILE A 206 25.77 -3.54 9.52
CA ILE A 206 26.65 -2.35 9.55
C ILE A 206 27.98 -2.69 10.24
N LYS A 207 27.93 -3.36 11.40
CA LYS A 207 29.16 -3.78 12.11
C LYS A 207 30.03 -4.70 11.26
N LYS A 208 29.43 -5.74 10.65
CA LYS A 208 30.13 -6.65 9.75
C LYS A 208 30.75 -5.93 8.55
N ALA A 209 30.02 -5.00 7.94
CA ALA A 209 30.52 -4.23 6.80
C ALA A 209 31.72 -3.36 7.20
N VAL A 210 31.67 -2.71 8.36
CA VAL A 210 32.77 -1.91 8.90
C VAL A 210 33.98 -2.75 9.29
N GLU A 211 33.77 -3.95 9.85
CA GLU A 211 34.83 -4.90 10.17
C GLU A 211 35.51 -5.44 8.90
N ALA A 212 34.73 -5.78 7.88
CA ALA A 212 35.24 -6.26 6.60
C ALA A 212 35.92 -5.17 5.77
N ASN A 213 35.44 -3.93 5.86
CA ASN A 213 36.01 -2.79 5.16
C ASN A 213 36.10 -1.55 6.08
N PRO A 214 37.27 -1.33 6.71
CA PRO A 214 37.49 -0.19 7.58
C PRO A 214 37.34 1.19 6.91
N LYS A 215 37.34 1.28 5.57
CA LYS A 215 37.06 2.54 4.86
C LYS A 215 35.61 3.00 5.00
N LEU A 216 34.71 2.12 5.43
CA LEU A 216 33.31 2.44 5.71
C LEU A 216 33.12 3.07 7.10
N LYS A 217 34.17 3.13 7.92
CA LYS A 217 34.13 3.87 9.18
C LYS A 217 33.88 5.33 8.87
N ALA A 218 33.04 5.97 9.69
CA ALA A 218 33.00 7.41 9.74
C ALA A 218 34.44 7.88 9.98
N SER A 219 35.00 8.64 9.05
CA SER A 219 36.19 9.41 9.38
C SER A 219 35.81 10.21 10.61
N ASN A 220 36.68 10.29 11.62
CA ASN A 220 36.49 11.23 12.73
C ASN A 220 36.57 12.70 12.26
N GLY A 221 36.21 12.98 11.00
CA GLY A 221 35.90 14.30 10.51
C GLY A 221 34.70 14.79 11.30
N GLU A 222 35.01 15.58 12.33
CA GLU A 222 34.45 16.91 12.42
C GLU A 222 33.03 16.97 11.88
N GLN A 223 32.08 16.44 12.66
CA GLN A 223 30.89 17.25 12.91
C GLN A 223 31.40 18.55 13.50
N SER A 224 31.90 19.45 12.64
CA SER A 224 31.87 20.85 12.95
C SER A 224 30.43 21.08 13.35
N PRO A 225 30.15 21.54 14.58
CA PRO A 225 28.80 21.94 14.94
C PRO A 225 28.32 22.85 13.81
N PRO A 226 27.04 22.75 13.40
CA PRO A 226 26.52 23.53 12.28
C PRO A 226 27.03 24.96 12.42
N SER A 227 27.72 25.46 11.40
CA SER A 227 28.31 26.79 11.43
C SER A 227 27.24 27.73 11.95
N ARG A 228 27.48 28.32 13.13
CA ARG A 228 26.52 29.21 13.76
C ARG A 228 26.30 30.34 12.77
N SER A 229 25.18 30.31 12.06
CA SER A 229 24.73 31.41 11.21
C SER A 229 24.18 32.50 12.13
N GLY A 230 25.10 33.16 12.80
CA GLY A 230 24.88 34.35 13.59
C GLY A 230 26.17 35.13 13.41
N GLY A 231 26.13 36.13 12.53
CA GLY A 231 27.30 36.89 12.16
C GLY A 231 28.11 37.26 13.39
N ASP A 232 29.38 36.86 13.39
CA ASP A 232 30.36 37.34 14.35
C ASP A 232 30.37 38.86 14.24
N PHE A 233 29.62 39.52 15.11
CA PHE A 233 29.86 40.92 15.42
C PHE A 233 31.24 40.96 16.05
N ALA A 234 32.26 41.14 15.21
CA ALA A 234 33.57 41.61 15.60
C ALA A 234 33.40 43.00 16.23
N GLY A 235 32.86 43.03 17.45
CA GLY A 235 32.97 44.15 18.36
C GLY A 235 34.45 44.38 18.56
N GLY A 236 34.92 45.52 18.06
CA GLY A 236 36.32 45.86 17.91
C GLY A 236 37.16 45.56 19.15
N THR A 237 38.46 45.41 18.90
CA THR A 237 39.55 45.17 19.86
C THR A 237 39.44 46.00 21.14
N GLY A 238 38.61 45.55 22.08
CA GLY A 238 38.66 45.92 23.48
C GLY A 238 39.62 44.96 24.15
N GLY A 239 40.81 45.44 24.50
CA GLY A 239 41.81 44.67 25.21
C GLY A 239 41.17 43.92 26.39
N LYS A 240 41.48 42.63 26.49
CA LYS A 240 41.13 41.80 27.65
C LYS A 240 41.86 42.38 28.87
N ASN A 241 41.22 43.31 29.55
CA ASN A 241 41.54 43.58 30.94
C ASN A 241 40.68 42.59 31.72
N ASP A 242 41.32 41.63 32.39
CA ASP A 242 40.66 40.67 33.26
C ASP A 242 39.92 41.44 34.37
N ALA A 243 38.65 41.76 34.12
CA ALA A 243 37.80 42.54 35.01
C ALA A 243 37.58 41.85 36.37
N SER A 244 37.94 40.57 36.47
CA SER A 244 37.94 39.78 37.70
C SER A 244 39.15 40.02 38.61
N SER A 245 40.20 40.71 38.15
CA SER A 245 41.42 41.00 38.93
C SER A 245 41.62 42.49 39.23
N MET A 246 40.84 43.39 38.63
CA MET A 246 40.94 44.83 38.88
C MET A 246 40.08 45.22 40.08
N SER A 247 40.68 45.92 41.05
CA SER A 247 39.93 46.47 42.18
C SER A 247 39.03 47.63 41.73
N VAL A 248 38.02 47.95 42.54
CA VAL A 248 37.11 49.09 42.26
C VAL A 248 37.88 50.41 42.09
N ASP A 249 38.99 50.57 42.79
CA ASP A 249 39.85 51.76 42.66
C ASP A 249 40.61 51.80 41.33
N ASP A 250 41.02 50.65 40.80
CA ASP A 250 41.66 50.55 39.48
C ASP A 250 40.70 50.96 38.35
N PHE A 251 39.41 50.60 38.48
CA PHE A 251 38.37 51.04 37.54
C PHE A 251 38.15 52.55 37.54
N ARG A 252 38.16 53.19 38.71
CA ARG A 252 37.99 54.65 38.80
C ARG A 252 39.16 55.39 38.16
N LYS A 253 40.38 54.90 38.39
CA LYS A 253 41.61 55.48 37.85
C LYS A 253 41.70 55.33 36.33
N ALA A 254 41.38 54.14 35.80
CA ALA A 254 41.33 53.91 34.36
C ALA A 254 40.29 54.81 33.65
N ARG A 255 39.18 55.12 34.32
CA ARG A 255 38.14 56.02 33.77
C ARG A 255 38.57 57.50 33.82
N GLN A 256 39.31 57.91 34.84
CA GLN A 256 39.88 59.27 34.91
C GLN A 256 40.93 59.50 33.82
N GLN A 257 41.80 58.52 33.56
CA GLN A 257 42.81 58.61 32.50
C GLN A 257 42.23 58.68 31.08
N ARG A 258 40.99 58.20 30.88
CA ARG A 258 40.29 58.31 29.60
C ARG A 258 39.59 59.66 29.39
N ARG A 259 39.57 60.52 30.41
CA ARG A 259 38.90 61.83 30.40
C ARG A 259 39.86 63.03 30.43
N SER A 260 41.15 62.79 30.65
CA SER A 260 42.24 63.76 30.49
C SER A 260 42.86 63.63 29.11
#